data_AF-A0A851D7H5-F1
#
_entry.id   AF-A0A851D7H5-F1
#
_cell.length_a   1.000
_cell.length_b   1.000
_cell.length_c   1.000
_cell.angle_alpha   90.00
_cell.angle_beta   90.00
_cell.angle_gamma   90.00
#
_symmetry.space_group_name_H-M   'P 1'
#
loop_
_entity.id
_entity.type
_entity.pdbx_description
1 polymer ?
#
loop_
_entity_poly.entity_id
_entity_poly.type
_entity_poly.pdbx_seq_one_letter_code
_entity_poly.pdbx_strand_id
1 'polypeptide(L)'
;REIHEEELHRFTARVTALLQSPEPGTEATDCLQRLHLALAATKYPRKLDGKFVELLQAVLCSPKCPEQIQMLCAAILREMSPCNDLILSCDEIQDTKLLSLVSSVLLAQGNKKGEVSAVGQRVVKALERRLPEGQSARYLLPVLSNIISLSPESLTEEQTNIVSRKMADWLRYASVQQGVVQPSGGFFSNPRTRQPGPVTEVDGAVATDFFTVLSVGQYYTQDQWLNIQAFSMLRNWLLCYGGKEPKTPNSDDKSAMDRAVVSVVSPTSTPSRLLPPKERLREKAFEYCQRLIEQSNRRPLKKDDGDLQKACLIEAVTITDIICKQDSSYVYRAASLLKILHGRICGDATYARALLPIAQFFLNHSRTAAVDSDAIYKHLFTDIPAQLFHNSSLAFEFVQFCKDNSQLFTEASSIFRQSFPNLFKFLAWNSPPLISEFVDFLPFLLDAGTAIEIFHLLLDLPCLTAALDIQLRSAALPTSERAASNPAVKPASCLEAFRHPLYKSMFQYLLRTKSAPEDTPER
;
A
#
# COMPACT_ATOMS: atom_id res chain seq x y z
N ARG A 1 26.25 2.54 -22.40
CA ARG A 1 27.46 3.31 -22.79
C ARG A 1 27.35 4.65 -22.10
N GLU A 2 28.35 5.05 -21.31
CA GLU A 2 28.36 6.35 -20.65
C GLU A 2 28.59 7.46 -21.68
N ILE A 3 27.67 8.43 -21.77
CA ILE A 3 27.79 9.58 -22.66
C ILE A 3 28.86 10.52 -22.10
N HIS A 4 29.81 11.00 -22.90
CA HIS A 4 30.81 11.99 -22.44
C HIS A 4 30.20 13.39 -22.26
N GLU A 5 30.77 14.23 -21.38
CA GLU A 5 30.23 15.59 -21.11
C GLU A 5 30.17 16.48 -22.37
N GLU A 6 31.16 16.38 -23.26
CA GLU A 6 31.15 17.12 -24.53
C GLU A 6 30.06 16.66 -25.49
N GLU A 7 29.74 15.36 -25.48
CA GLU A 7 28.64 14.80 -26.26
C GLU A 7 27.29 15.26 -25.69
N LEU A 8 27.19 15.33 -24.36
CA LEU A 8 26.02 15.88 -23.68
C LEU A 8 25.83 17.36 -24.02
N HIS A 9 26.89 18.17 -24.03
CA HIS A 9 26.83 19.58 -24.43
C HIS A 9 26.40 19.79 -25.89
N ARG A 10 26.94 19.00 -26.82
CA ARG A 10 26.50 19.03 -28.23
C ARG A 10 25.05 18.61 -28.37
N PHE A 11 24.62 17.62 -27.59
CA PHE A 11 23.24 17.14 -27.60
C PHE A 11 22.27 18.16 -27.00
N THR A 12 22.60 18.82 -25.88
CA THR A 12 21.78 19.89 -25.29
C THR A 12 21.69 21.11 -26.19
N ALA A 13 22.75 21.46 -26.92
CA ALA A 13 22.72 22.53 -27.93
C ALA A 13 21.73 22.21 -29.07
N ARG A 14 21.71 20.97 -29.56
CA ARG A 14 20.72 20.51 -30.56
C ARG A 14 19.30 20.59 -30.01
N VAL A 15 19.08 20.11 -28.79
CA VAL A 15 17.75 20.18 -28.15
C VAL A 15 17.30 21.63 -27.97
N THR A 16 18.22 22.53 -27.60
CA THR A 16 17.95 23.97 -27.46
C THR A 16 17.40 24.56 -28.74
N ALA A 17 18.04 24.29 -29.88
CA ALA A 17 17.58 24.77 -31.19
C ALA A 17 16.17 24.24 -31.54
N LEU A 18 15.89 22.98 -31.22
CA LEU A 18 14.58 22.36 -31.47
C LEU A 18 13.48 22.92 -30.57
N LEU A 19 13.78 23.25 -29.31
CA LEU A 19 12.82 23.82 -28.35
C LEU A 19 12.52 25.30 -28.60
N GLN A 20 13.45 26.03 -29.22
CA GLN A 20 13.25 27.42 -29.63
C GLN A 20 12.47 27.56 -30.94
N SER A 21 12.21 26.46 -31.64
CA SER A 21 11.31 26.43 -32.80
C SER A 21 9.88 26.86 -32.42
N PRO A 22 9.17 27.63 -33.27
CA PRO A 22 7.80 28.07 -32.99
C PRO A 22 6.81 26.92 -32.79
N GLU A 23 7.08 25.75 -33.38
CA GLU A 23 6.33 24.51 -33.14
C GLU A 23 7.30 23.36 -32.85
N PRO A 24 7.55 23.01 -31.58
CA PRO A 24 8.39 21.87 -31.25
C PRO A 24 7.63 20.58 -31.57
N GLY A 25 8.06 19.90 -32.62
CA GLY A 25 7.43 18.68 -33.15
C GLY A 25 7.93 17.38 -32.49
N THR A 26 7.64 16.25 -33.16
CA THR A 26 8.02 14.90 -32.71
C THR A 26 9.52 14.71 -32.50
N GLU A 27 10.37 15.38 -33.29
CA GLU A 27 11.82 15.32 -33.13
C GLU A 27 12.29 15.92 -31.80
N ALA A 28 11.67 17.00 -31.33
CA ALA A 28 11.96 17.58 -30.03
C ALA A 28 11.61 16.62 -28.89
N THR A 29 10.45 15.96 -29.00
CA THR A 29 10.00 14.93 -28.06
C THR A 29 10.97 13.76 -27.98
N ASP A 30 11.40 13.20 -29.11
CA ASP A 30 12.35 12.09 -29.15
C ASP A 30 13.71 12.46 -28.55
N CYS A 31 14.20 13.68 -28.85
CA CYS A 31 15.46 14.14 -28.29
C CYS A 31 15.36 14.37 -26.77
N LEU A 32 14.24 14.89 -26.26
CA LEU A 32 13.98 15.04 -24.82
C LEU A 32 13.85 13.69 -24.12
N GLN A 33 13.19 12.70 -24.73
CA GLN A 33 13.11 11.34 -24.17
C GLN A 33 14.50 10.70 -24.04
N ARG A 34 15.33 10.84 -25.07
CA ARG A 34 16.73 10.36 -25.04
C ARG A 34 17.54 11.08 -23.98
N LEU A 35 17.34 12.39 -23.82
CA LEU A 35 17.99 13.17 -22.77
C LEU A 35 17.59 12.69 -21.37
N HIS A 36 16.29 12.50 -21.14
CA HIS A 36 15.77 12.00 -19.87
C HIS A 36 16.35 10.63 -19.52
N LEU A 37 16.35 9.67 -20.47
CA LEU A 37 16.95 8.36 -20.27
C LEU A 37 18.46 8.43 -20.02
N ALA A 38 19.16 9.31 -20.73
CA ALA A 38 20.59 9.52 -20.55
C ALA A 38 20.94 10.02 -19.15
N LEU A 39 20.10 10.88 -18.56
CA LEU A 39 20.29 11.39 -17.20
C LEU A 39 19.92 10.33 -16.16
N ALA A 40 18.76 9.69 -16.29
CA ALA A 40 18.28 8.69 -15.35
C ALA A 40 19.14 7.41 -15.29
N ALA A 41 19.81 7.04 -16.39
CA ALA A 41 20.64 5.84 -16.46
C ALA A 41 22.07 6.04 -15.89
N THR A 42 22.39 7.20 -15.32
CA THR A 42 23.74 7.50 -14.85
C THR A 42 23.90 7.27 -13.35
N LYS A 43 25.01 6.64 -12.96
CA LYS A 43 25.33 6.36 -11.55
C LYS A 43 25.63 7.62 -10.73
N TYR A 44 25.97 8.73 -11.40
CA TYR A 44 26.31 10.00 -10.77
C TYR A 44 25.43 11.13 -11.31
N PRO A 45 24.97 12.05 -10.44
CA PRO A 45 24.16 13.19 -10.87
C PRO A 45 24.98 14.08 -11.81
N ARG A 46 24.51 14.21 -13.05
CA ARG A 46 25.10 15.14 -14.02
C ARG A 46 24.48 16.51 -13.83
N LYS A 47 25.23 17.57 -14.11
CA LYS A 47 24.72 18.95 -14.13
C LYS A 47 24.53 19.39 -15.57
N LEU A 48 23.38 20.01 -15.85
CA LEU A 48 23.10 20.65 -17.13
C LEU A 48 23.48 22.12 -17.01
N ASP A 49 23.78 22.75 -18.14
CA ASP A 49 24.07 24.19 -18.19
C ASP A 49 22.87 25.01 -17.70
N GLY A 50 23.13 26.05 -16.89
CA GLY A 50 22.09 26.88 -16.27
C GLY A 50 21.15 27.52 -17.30
N LYS A 51 21.68 27.96 -18.45
CA LYS A 51 20.88 28.52 -19.56
C LYS A 51 19.92 27.50 -20.15
N PHE A 52 20.32 26.23 -20.20
CA PHE A 52 19.47 25.15 -20.68
C PHE A 52 18.38 24.82 -19.65
N VAL A 53 18.71 24.87 -18.36
CA VAL A 53 17.74 24.72 -17.27
C VAL A 53 16.69 25.84 -17.30
N GLU A 54 17.09 27.09 -17.54
CA GLU A 54 16.18 28.22 -17.76
C GLU A 54 15.26 27.99 -18.96
N LEU A 55 15.79 27.49 -20.08
CA LEU A 55 14.99 27.16 -21.25
C LEU A 55 13.95 26.08 -20.95
N LEU A 56 14.33 25.01 -20.25
CA LEU A 56 13.40 23.94 -19.87
C LEU A 56 12.27 24.47 -18.97
N GLN A 57 12.57 25.39 -18.05
CA GLN A 57 11.57 26.05 -17.21
C GLN A 57 10.61 26.91 -18.04
N ALA A 58 11.13 27.70 -18.98
CA ALA A 58 10.33 28.53 -19.87
C ALA A 58 9.40 27.70 -20.76
N VAL A 59 9.89 26.59 -21.32
CA VAL A 59 9.10 25.67 -22.14
C VAL A 59 8.04 24.95 -21.30
N LEU A 60 8.38 24.54 -20.08
CA LEU A 60 7.42 23.94 -19.15
C LEU A 60 6.24 24.87 -18.86
N CYS A 61 6.51 26.15 -18.60
CA CYS A 61 5.48 27.14 -18.27
C CYS A 61 4.76 27.74 -19.49
N SER A 62 5.20 27.42 -20.72
CA SER A 62 4.60 27.96 -21.94
C SER A 62 3.28 27.26 -22.27
N PRO A 63 2.14 27.97 -22.37
CA PRO A 63 0.84 27.38 -22.70
C PRO A 63 0.73 26.94 -24.17
N LYS A 64 1.66 27.36 -25.03
CA LYS A 64 1.70 26.99 -26.46
C LYS A 64 2.38 25.66 -26.72
N CYS A 65 3.11 25.13 -25.73
CA CYS A 65 3.89 23.91 -25.91
C CYS A 65 3.02 22.65 -25.77
N PRO A 66 3.28 21.60 -26.59
CA PRO A 66 2.59 20.32 -26.44
C PRO A 66 2.78 19.70 -25.06
N GLU A 67 1.74 19.07 -24.53
CA GLU A 67 1.74 18.51 -23.16
C GLU A 67 2.86 17.49 -22.94
N GLN A 68 3.16 16.67 -23.95
CA GLN A 68 4.21 15.65 -23.86
C GLN A 68 5.59 16.27 -23.64
N ILE A 69 5.86 17.42 -24.27
CA ILE A 69 7.11 18.16 -24.10
C ILE A 69 7.18 18.76 -22.70
N GLN A 70 6.09 19.38 -22.22
CA GLN A 70 6.01 19.89 -20.85
C GLN A 70 6.28 18.78 -19.81
N MET A 71 5.70 17.60 -19.99
CA MET A 71 5.94 16.45 -19.09
C MET A 71 7.41 16.00 -19.10
N LEU A 72 8.04 15.97 -20.28
CA LEU A 72 9.46 15.59 -20.41
C LEU A 72 10.39 16.65 -19.80
N CYS A 73 10.09 17.94 -19.98
CA CYS A 73 10.81 19.03 -19.32
C CYS A 73 10.73 18.89 -17.79
N ALA A 74 9.54 18.66 -17.24
CA ALA A 74 9.37 18.43 -15.80
C ALA A 74 10.13 17.17 -15.33
N ALA A 75 10.09 16.08 -16.09
CA ALA A 75 10.79 14.84 -15.75
C ALA A 75 12.32 15.03 -15.71
N ILE A 76 12.89 15.71 -16.71
CA ILE A 76 14.31 16.06 -16.74
C ILE A 76 14.67 16.95 -15.55
N LEU A 77 13.91 18.01 -15.27
CA LEU A 77 14.19 18.92 -14.15
C LEU A 77 14.13 18.21 -12.79
N ARG A 78 13.24 17.23 -12.61
CA ARG A 78 13.19 16.39 -11.40
C ARG A 78 14.44 15.54 -11.23
N GLU A 79 14.90 14.87 -12.28
CA GLU A 79 16.10 14.02 -12.24
C GLU A 79 17.35 14.81 -11.85
N MET A 80 17.38 16.09 -12.21
CA MET A 80 18.46 17.04 -11.92
C MET A 80 18.41 17.61 -10.49
N SER A 81 17.41 17.26 -9.69
CA SER A 81 17.22 17.82 -8.35
C SER A 81 18.22 17.20 -7.35
N PRO A 82 18.79 17.99 -6.42
CA PRO A 82 18.56 19.41 -6.19
C PRO A 82 19.38 20.33 -7.11
N CYS A 83 18.77 21.41 -7.62
CA CYS A 83 19.36 22.39 -8.52
C CYS A 83 19.16 23.82 -8.00
N ASN A 84 20.25 24.60 -7.95
CA ASN A 84 20.19 25.99 -7.46
C ASN A 84 19.67 27.00 -8.50
N ASP A 85 19.72 26.64 -9.79
CA ASP A 85 19.34 27.52 -10.91
C ASP A 85 17.83 27.47 -11.23
N LEU A 86 17.04 26.92 -10.31
CA LEU A 86 15.59 26.83 -10.43
C LEU A 86 14.92 28.12 -9.93
N ILE A 87 14.08 28.71 -10.78
CA ILE A 87 13.36 29.98 -10.57
C ILE A 87 11.82 29.76 -10.58
N LEU A 88 11.36 28.50 -10.60
CA LEU A 88 9.93 28.17 -10.66
C LEU A 88 9.16 28.61 -9.40
N SER A 89 7.94 29.12 -9.59
CA SER A 89 6.96 29.40 -8.53
C SER A 89 5.59 28.79 -8.86
N CYS A 90 4.85 28.41 -7.82
CA CYS A 90 3.48 27.88 -7.93
C CYS A 90 2.39 28.95 -7.79
N ASP A 91 2.71 30.17 -7.38
CA ASP A 91 1.71 31.13 -6.89
C ASP A 91 0.72 31.58 -7.98
N GLU A 92 1.22 31.81 -9.19
CA GLU A 92 0.45 32.38 -10.30
C GLU A 92 -0.21 31.33 -11.20
N ILE A 93 0.12 30.05 -11.03
CA ILE A 93 -0.32 28.98 -11.94
C ILE A 93 -1.80 28.64 -11.69
N GLN A 94 -2.67 28.88 -12.66
CA GLN A 94 -4.11 28.55 -12.55
C GLN A 94 -4.47 27.18 -13.10
N ASP A 95 -3.73 26.64 -14.06
CA ASP A 95 -3.99 25.31 -14.61
C ASP A 95 -3.54 24.21 -13.64
N THR A 96 -4.47 23.35 -13.26
CA THR A 96 -4.25 22.17 -12.40
C THR A 96 -3.19 21.21 -12.92
N LYS A 97 -3.08 21.03 -14.24
CA LYS A 97 -2.12 20.09 -14.83
C LYS A 97 -0.71 20.66 -14.83
N LEU A 98 -0.54 21.90 -15.29
CA LEU A 98 0.72 22.62 -15.18
C LEU A 98 1.17 22.76 -13.71
N LEU A 99 0.24 23.07 -12.80
CA LEU A 99 0.52 23.15 -11.36
C LEU A 99 1.06 21.81 -10.84
N SER A 100 0.49 20.68 -11.27
CA SER A 100 0.99 19.35 -10.90
C SER A 100 2.41 19.09 -11.39
N LEU A 101 2.72 19.46 -12.64
CA LEU A 101 4.06 19.31 -13.21
C LEU A 101 5.09 20.17 -12.48
N VAL A 102 4.82 21.46 -12.30
CA VAL A 102 5.71 22.39 -11.58
C VAL A 102 5.88 21.97 -10.13
N SER A 103 4.80 21.58 -9.45
CA SER A 103 4.85 21.07 -8.07
C SER A 103 5.75 19.84 -7.98
N SER A 104 5.70 18.94 -8.97
CA SER A 104 6.55 17.75 -8.96
C SER A 104 8.05 18.08 -9.06
N VAL A 105 8.43 19.18 -9.73
CA VAL A 105 9.81 19.67 -9.81
C VAL A 105 10.23 20.31 -8.49
N LEU A 106 9.38 21.16 -7.90
CA LEU A 106 9.66 21.81 -6.61
C LEU A 106 9.77 20.79 -5.47
N LEU A 107 8.85 19.82 -5.40
CA LEU A 107 8.91 18.77 -4.37
C LEU A 107 10.16 17.90 -4.48
N ALA A 108 10.76 17.77 -5.68
CA ALA A 108 12.02 17.05 -5.88
C ALA A 108 13.24 17.80 -5.31
N GLN A 109 13.16 19.13 -5.09
CA GLN A 109 14.22 19.91 -4.43
C GLN A 109 14.33 19.62 -2.93
N GLY A 110 13.28 19.03 -2.34
CA GLY A 110 13.14 18.83 -0.90
C GLY A 110 12.73 20.10 -0.14
N ASN A 111 12.76 20.06 1.19
CA ASN A 111 12.22 21.15 2.02
C ASN A 111 13.22 22.26 2.38
N LYS A 112 14.30 22.46 1.60
CA LYS A 112 15.39 23.39 2.00
C LYS A 112 14.97 24.87 2.03
N LYS A 113 14.02 25.27 1.18
CA LYS A 113 13.55 26.66 1.05
C LYS A 113 12.08 26.85 1.43
N GLY A 114 11.47 25.89 2.15
CA GLY A 114 10.04 25.93 2.48
C GLY A 114 9.10 25.68 1.28
N GLU A 115 9.65 25.18 0.16
CA GLU A 115 8.89 24.92 -1.08
C GLU A 115 7.73 23.95 -0.85
N VAL A 116 7.90 22.94 0.02
CA VAL A 116 6.85 21.96 0.32
C VAL A 116 5.61 22.63 0.93
N SER A 117 5.80 23.58 1.86
CA SER A 117 4.68 24.31 2.45
C SER A 117 4.03 25.24 1.43
N ALA A 118 4.81 25.99 0.64
CA ALA A 118 4.27 26.88 -0.40
C ALA A 118 3.41 26.10 -1.43
N VAL A 119 3.92 24.97 -1.93
CA VAL A 119 3.18 24.07 -2.83
C VAL A 119 1.91 23.54 -2.14
N GLY A 120 2.02 23.10 -0.88
CA GLY A 120 0.88 22.63 -0.09
C GLY A 120 -0.23 23.66 0.04
N GLN A 121 0.10 24.89 0.41
CA GLN A 121 -0.85 26.00 0.52
C GLN A 121 -1.54 26.26 -0.84
N ARG A 122 -0.77 26.28 -1.92
CA ARG A 122 -1.31 26.52 -3.27
C ARG A 122 -2.26 25.42 -3.74
N VAL A 123 -1.89 24.16 -3.51
CA VAL A 123 -2.68 22.98 -3.89
C VAL A 123 -3.99 22.94 -3.11
N VAL A 124 -3.96 23.16 -1.79
CA VAL A 124 -5.18 23.18 -0.97
C VAL A 124 -6.11 24.31 -1.41
N LYS A 125 -5.57 25.51 -1.67
CA LYS A 125 -6.34 26.65 -2.21
C LYS A 125 -6.97 26.34 -3.58
N ALA A 126 -6.32 25.54 -4.42
CA ALA A 126 -6.89 25.09 -5.69
C ALA A 126 -8.02 24.07 -5.48
N LEU A 127 -7.89 23.16 -4.50
CA LEU A 127 -8.90 22.14 -4.17
C LEU A 127 -10.14 22.72 -3.46
N GLU A 128 -9.96 23.80 -2.71
CA GLU A 128 -11.05 24.51 -2.05
C GLU A 128 -11.99 25.18 -3.07
N ARG A 129 -11.40 25.82 -4.08
CA ARG A 129 -12.13 26.57 -5.12
C ARG A 129 -12.92 25.64 -6.03
N ARG A 130 -14.01 26.16 -6.59
CA ARG A 130 -14.72 25.51 -7.68
C ARG A 130 -13.87 25.66 -8.94
N LEU A 131 -13.36 24.54 -9.45
CA LEU A 131 -12.49 24.54 -10.63
C LEU A 131 -13.29 24.97 -11.88
N PRO A 132 -12.68 25.74 -12.80
CA PRO A 132 -13.25 26.06 -14.11
C PRO A 132 -13.58 24.81 -14.95
N GLU A 133 -14.53 24.93 -15.88
CA GLU A 133 -14.84 23.87 -16.83
C GLU A 133 -13.60 23.45 -17.62
N GLY A 134 -13.31 22.14 -17.65
CA GLY A 134 -12.13 21.57 -18.31
C GLY A 134 -10.92 21.34 -17.39
N GLN A 135 -10.87 21.94 -16.19
CA GLN A 135 -9.83 21.65 -15.20
C GLN A 135 -10.19 20.47 -14.29
N SER A 136 -9.17 19.77 -13.77
CA SER A 136 -9.36 18.53 -13.03
C SER A 136 -8.52 18.50 -11.76
N ALA A 137 -9.18 18.28 -10.62
CA ALA A 137 -8.51 18.05 -9.34
C ALA A 137 -7.70 16.73 -9.31
N ARG A 138 -7.82 15.86 -10.33
CA ARG A 138 -7.13 14.55 -10.39
C ARG A 138 -5.61 14.68 -10.33
N TYR A 139 -5.07 15.80 -10.83
CA TYR A 139 -3.63 16.03 -10.88
C TYR A 139 -3.07 16.56 -9.55
N LEU A 140 -3.94 17.03 -8.65
CA LEU A 140 -3.54 17.69 -7.41
C LEU A 140 -3.45 16.72 -6.22
N LEU A 141 -4.26 15.66 -6.20
CA LEU A 141 -4.25 14.64 -5.14
C LEU A 141 -2.90 13.91 -5.04
N PRO A 142 -2.26 13.47 -6.14
CA PRO A 142 -0.92 12.87 -6.08
C PRO A 142 0.14 13.83 -5.53
N VAL A 143 0.04 15.12 -5.86
CA VAL A 143 0.93 16.16 -5.32
C VAL A 143 0.75 16.28 -3.82
N LEU A 144 -0.50 16.29 -3.35
CA LEU A 144 -0.82 16.31 -1.93
C LEU A 144 -0.27 15.06 -1.22
N SER A 145 -0.42 13.87 -1.81
CA SER A 145 0.17 12.62 -1.30
C SER A 145 1.68 12.74 -1.07
N ASN A 146 2.40 13.35 -2.03
CA ASN A 146 3.84 13.57 -1.93
C ASN A 146 4.19 14.61 -0.85
N ILE A 147 3.43 15.70 -0.73
CA ILE A 147 3.63 16.72 0.32
C ILE A 147 3.57 16.07 1.71
N ILE A 148 2.55 15.28 1.96
CA ILE A 148 2.35 14.65 3.28
C ILE A 148 3.47 13.63 3.56
N SER A 149 3.93 12.92 2.53
CA SER A 149 5.02 11.95 2.67
C SER A 149 6.38 12.62 2.93
N LEU A 150 6.61 13.82 2.40
CA LEU A 150 7.86 14.58 2.57
C LEU A 150 7.88 15.41 3.85
N SER A 151 6.77 16.06 4.20
CA SER A 151 6.66 16.95 5.36
C SER A 151 5.21 17.04 5.84
N PRO A 152 4.74 16.14 6.73
CA PRO A 152 3.39 16.19 7.30
C PRO A 152 3.07 17.51 8.02
N GLU A 153 4.07 18.17 8.60
CA GLU A 153 3.91 19.42 9.34
C GLU A 153 3.69 20.64 8.44
N SER A 154 3.74 20.47 7.12
CA SER A 154 3.68 21.59 6.15
C SER A 154 2.28 22.19 5.99
N LEU A 155 1.23 21.47 6.38
CA LEU A 155 -0.17 21.89 6.25
C LEU A 155 -0.71 22.39 7.60
N THR A 156 -1.40 23.53 7.56
CA THR A 156 -2.11 24.08 8.72
C THR A 156 -3.35 23.25 9.06
N GLU A 157 -3.86 23.39 10.29
CA GLU A 157 -5.06 22.66 10.72
C GLU A 157 -6.29 22.98 9.85
N GLU A 158 -6.47 24.26 9.47
CA GLU A 158 -7.55 24.69 8.59
C GLU A 158 -7.48 24.00 7.22
N GLN A 159 -6.29 23.93 6.63
CA GLN A 159 -6.05 23.26 5.35
C GLN A 159 -6.34 21.76 5.44
N THR A 160 -5.88 21.12 6.52
CA THR A 160 -6.15 19.71 6.81
C THR A 160 -7.66 19.46 6.99
N ASN A 161 -8.39 20.38 7.62
CA ASN A 161 -9.84 20.28 7.78
C ASN A 161 -10.58 20.43 6.44
N ILE A 162 -10.14 21.31 5.55
CA ILE A 162 -10.70 21.48 4.20
C ILE A 162 -10.54 20.19 3.39
N VAL A 163 -9.33 19.63 3.34
CA VAL A 163 -9.06 18.40 2.61
C VAL A 163 -9.82 17.22 3.20
N SER A 164 -9.84 17.09 4.53
CA SER A 164 -10.56 16.00 5.21
C SER A 164 -12.05 16.00 4.86
N ARG A 165 -12.66 17.19 4.79
CA ARG A 165 -14.05 17.36 4.35
C ARG A 165 -14.25 16.89 2.91
N LYS A 166 -13.37 17.30 1.99
CA LYS A 166 -13.43 16.91 0.57
C LYS A 166 -13.22 15.41 0.37
N MET A 167 -12.26 14.81 1.08
CA MET A 167 -12.04 13.36 1.04
C MET A 167 -13.26 12.58 1.51
N ALA A 168 -13.90 13.01 2.61
CA ALA A 168 -15.13 12.39 3.08
C ALA A 168 -16.25 12.46 2.03
N ASP A 169 -16.37 13.61 1.34
CA ASP A 169 -17.34 13.78 0.26
C ASP A 169 -17.02 12.91 -0.96
N TRP A 170 -15.75 12.83 -1.39
CA TRP A 170 -15.31 12.00 -2.52
C TRP A 170 -15.51 10.50 -2.25
N LEU A 171 -15.24 10.04 -1.03
CA LEU A 171 -15.44 8.64 -0.64
C LEU A 171 -16.92 8.23 -0.66
N ARG A 172 -17.83 9.13 -0.25
CA ARG A 172 -19.26 8.78 -0.10
C ARG A 172 -20.13 9.11 -1.31
N TYR A 173 -19.87 10.20 -2.01
CA TYR A 173 -20.80 10.77 -3.00
C TYR A 173 -20.32 10.69 -4.45
N ALA A 174 -19.36 9.82 -4.74
CA ALA A 174 -19.00 9.53 -6.13
C ALA A 174 -20.14 8.83 -6.88
N SER A 175 -20.31 9.20 -8.14
CA SER A 175 -21.34 8.74 -9.08
C SER A 175 -21.27 7.24 -9.27
N VAL A 176 -22.44 6.62 -9.33
CA VAL A 176 -22.61 5.19 -9.68
C VAL A 176 -22.92 5.02 -11.18
N GLN A 177 -23.01 6.13 -11.93
CA GLN A 177 -23.16 6.11 -13.39
C GLN A 177 -21.79 6.23 -14.06
N GLN A 178 -21.60 5.53 -15.18
CA GLN A 178 -20.37 5.65 -15.97
C GLN A 178 -20.24 7.03 -16.61
N GLY A 179 -19.03 7.37 -17.05
CA GLY A 179 -18.79 8.51 -17.91
C GLY A 179 -19.36 8.32 -19.31
N VAL A 180 -19.65 9.43 -19.99
CA VAL A 180 -20.04 9.42 -21.40
C VAL A 180 -18.82 9.07 -22.26
N VAL A 181 -19.00 8.19 -23.25
CA VAL A 181 -17.99 7.91 -24.27
C VAL A 181 -17.70 9.21 -25.04
N GLN A 182 -16.47 9.70 -25.01
CA GLN A 182 -16.08 10.75 -25.93
C GLN A 182 -16.13 10.17 -27.36
N PRO A 183 -16.86 10.78 -28.30
CA PRO A 183 -16.99 10.23 -29.64
C PRO A 183 -15.62 10.23 -30.34
N SER A 184 -15.07 9.04 -30.56
CA SER A 184 -14.01 8.83 -31.52
C SER A 184 -14.60 9.08 -32.92
N GLY A 185 -14.08 10.09 -33.61
CA GLY A 185 -14.62 10.60 -34.87
C GLY A 185 -14.78 9.52 -35.94
N GLY A 186 -16.02 9.05 -36.12
CA GLY A 186 -16.45 8.18 -37.22
C GLY A 186 -17.75 8.72 -37.80
N PHE A 187 -17.68 9.24 -39.03
CA PHE A 187 -18.76 9.95 -39.74
C PHE A 187 -20.05 9.14 -40.00
N PHE A 188 -20.13 7.85 -39.63
CA PHE A 188 -21.26 6.97 -39.99
C PHE A 188 -21.95 6.24 -38.82
N SER A 189 -21.65 6.57 -37.57
CA SER A 189 -22.37 6.00 -36.42
C SER A 189 -23.29 7.04 -35.81
N ASN A 190 -24.58 6.93 -36.11
CA ASN A 190 -25.65 7.70 -35.49
C ASN A 190 -25.63 7.43 -33.97
N PRO A 191 -25.24 8.36 -33.09
CA PRO A 191 -25.21 8.11 -31.67
C PRO A 191 -26.64 8.29 -31.19
N ARG A 192 -27.42 7.21 -31.12
CA ARG A 192 -28.47 7.19 -30.09
C ARG A 192 -27.71 7.44 -28.79
N THR A 193 -27.99 8.56 -28.15
CA THR A 193 -27.53 8.94 -26.81
C THR A 193 -27.88 7.82 -25.84
N ARG A 194 -27.10 6.73 -25.84
CA ARG A 194 -27.14 5.72 -24.79
C ARG A 194 -26.67 6.47 -23.56
N GLN A 195 -27.62 6.75 -22.66
CA GLN A 195 -27.30 7.20 -21.31
C GLN A 195 -26.19 6.29 -20.79
N PRO A 196 -25.10 6.87 -20.24
CA PRO A 196 -24.02 6.05 -19.71
C PRO A 196 -24.61 5.04 -18.71
N GLY A 197 -24.26 3.77 -18.90
CA GLY A 197 -24.77 2.70 -18.06
C GLY A 197 -24.26 2.83 -16.62
N PRO A 198 -24.87 2.13 -15.66
CA PRO A 198 -24.35 2.09 -14.30
C PRO A 198 -22.99 1.39 -14.26
N VAL A 199 -22.18 1.72 -13.25
CA VAL A 199 -21.00 0.92 -12.90
C VAL A 199 -21.46 -0.43 -12.33
N THR A 200 -20.65 -1.45 -12.55
CA THR A 200 -20.90 -2.79 -12.01
C THR A 200 -19.97 -3.08 -10.84
N GLU A 201 -20.30 -4.12 -10.09
CA GLU A 201 -19.43 -4.76 -9.13
C GLU A 201 -18.46 -5.72 -9.86
N VAL A 202 -17.47 -6.27 -9.16
CA VAL A 202 -16.49 -7.21 -9.74
C VAL A 202 -17.09 -8.51 -10.29
N ASP A 203 -18.31 -8.87 -9.87
CA ASP A 203 -19.08 -10.02 -10.36
C ASP A 203 -20.02 -9.66 -11.54
N GLY A 204 -20.03 -8.40 -11.98
CA GLY A 204 -20.87 -7.91 -13.06
C GLY A 204 -22.28 -7.46 -12.63
N ALA A 205 -22.65 -7.60 -11.36
CA ALA A 205 -23.91 -7.05 -10.88
C ALA A 205 -23.88 -5.52 -10.87
N VAL A 206 -25.02 -4.85 -10.96
CA VAL A 206 -25.09 -3.40 -10.87
C VAL A 206 -24.71 -2.94 -9.45
N ALA A 207 -23.85 -1.93 -9.33
CA ALA A 207 -23.53 -1.34 -8.02
C ALA A 207 -24.72 -0.52 -7.50
N THR A 208 -25.11 -0.72 -6.24
CA THR A 208 -26.38 -0.19 -5.71
C THR A 208 -26.27 0.82 -4.57
N ASP A 209 -25.16 0.85 -3.82
CA ASP A 209 -25.00 1.73 -2.65
C ASP A 209 -24.24 3.01 -3.01
N PHE A 210 -22.91 2.93 -3.13
CA PHE A 210 -22.06 4.02 -3.60
C PHE A 210 -20.84 3.46 -4.33
N PHE A 211 -20.19 4.33 -5.11
CA PHE A 211 -19.00 3.98 -5.86
C PHE A 211 -17.80 3.71 -4.94
N THR A 212 -17.03 2.69 -5.29
CA THR A 212 -15.78 2.30 -4.60
C THR A 212 -14.69 1.98 -5.62
N VAL A 213 -13.46 1.76 -5.16
CA VAL A 213 -12.35 1.31 -6.00
C VAL A 213 -12.58 -0.08 -6.63
N LEU A 214 -13.50 -0.88 -6.08
CA LEU A 214 -13.91 -2.18 -6.64
C LEU A 214 -15.11 -2.09 -7.59
N SER A 215 -15.62 -0.88 -7.84
CA SER A 215 -16.64 -0.66 -8.85
C SER A 215 -16.01 -0.62 -10.23
N VAL A 216 -16.48 -1.48 -11.13
CA VAL A 216 -15.98 -1.65 -12.49
C VAL A 216 -16.79 -0.79 -13.47
N GLY A 217 -16.10 0.08 -14.19
CA GLY A 217 -16.67 0.89 -15.27
C GLY A 217 -15.75 0.94 -16.48
N GLN A 218 -16.29 1.22 -17.67
CA GLN A 218 -15.49 1.41 -18.88
C GLN A 218 -14.86 2.81 -18.92
N TYR A 219 -15.61 3.81 -18.46
CA TYR A 219 -15.19 5.21 -18.42
C TYR A 219 -15.52 5.79 -17.06
N TYR A 220 -14.51 6.27 -16.35
CA TYR A 220 -14.69 6.84 -15.02
C TYR A 220 -14.85 8.37 -15.07
N THR A 221 -15.85 8.88 -14.36
CA THR A 221 -16.14 10.32 -14.19
C THR A 221 -15.09 11.00 -13.29
N GLN A 222 -15.11 12.32 -13.23
CA GLN A 222 -14.12 13.11 -12.45
C GLN A 222 -14.09 12.72 -10.97
N ASP A 223 -15.27 12.64 -10.38
CA ASP A 223 -15.52 12.25 -8.99
C ASP A 223 -15.17 10.79 -8.69
N GLN A 224 -15.38 9.86 -9.64
CA GLN A 224 -14.95 8.46 -9.49
C GLN A 224 -13.43 8.33 -9.38
N TRP A 225 -12.67 9.07 -10.18
CA TRP A 225 -11.21 9.11 -10.05
C TRP A 225 -10.76 9.74 -8.74
N LEU A 226 -11.43 10.81 -8.29
CA LEU A 226 -11.14 11.43 -6.99
C LEU A 226 -11.43 10.47 -5.83
N ASN A 227 -12.46 9.64 -5.93
CA ASN A 227 -12.75 8.58 -4.96
C ASN A 227 -11.60 7.55 -4.89
N ILE A 228 -11.14 7.04 -6.04
CA ILE A 228 -10.02 6.08 -6.12
C ILE A 228 -8.74 6.69 -5.52
N GLN A 229 -8.41 7.93 -5.91
CA GLN A 229 -7.22 8.61 -5.41
C GLN A 229 -7.33 8.95 -3.91
N ALA A 230 -8.51 9.36 -3.43
CA ALA A 230 -8.74 9.64 -2.02
C ALA A 230 -8.55 8.37 -1.18
N PHE A 231 -9.08 7.23 -1.61
CA PHE A 231 -8.85 5.95 -0.95
C PHE A 231 -7.36 5.58 -0.95
N SER A 232 -6.67 5.74 -2.09
CA SER A 232 -5.24 5.44 -2.21
C SER A 232 -4.33 6.24 -1.28
N MET A 233 -4.73 7.45 -0.85
CA MET A 233 -3.96 8.25 0.11
C MET A 233 -4.51 8.20 1.54
N LEU A 234 -5.67 7.56 1.74
CA LEU A 234 -6.46 7.66 2.98
C LEU A 234 -5.68 7.19 4.20
N ARG A 235 -4.96 6.07 4.09
CA ARG A 235 -4.12 5.55 5.17
C ARG A 235 -3.06 6.55 5.61
N ASN A 236 -2.30 7.10 4.66
CA ASN A 236 -1.25 8.07 4.96
C ASN A 236 -1.86 9.35 5.58
N TRP A 237 -2.98 9.83 5.03
CA TRP A 237 -3.70 10.98 5.57
C TRP A 237 -4.15 10.77 7.01
N LEU A 238 -4.75 9.60 7.32
CA LEU A 238 -5.19 9.28 8.67
C LEU A 238 -4.01 9.13 9.64
N LEU A 239 -2.89 8.56 9.22
CA LEU A 239 -1.70 8.45 10.08
C LEU A 239 -1.12 9.82 10.44
N CYS A 240 -1.08 10.75 9.48
CA CYS A 240 -0.54 12.09 9.72
C CYS A 240 -1.50 13.02 10.47
N TYR A 241 -2.81 12.93 10.21
CA TYR A 241 -3.77 13.96 10.65
C TYR A 241 -5.01 13.44 11.37
N GLY A 242 -5.18 12.12 11.51
CA GLY A 242 -6.37 11.52 12.12
C GLY A 242 -6.33 11.44 13.65
N GLY A 243 -5.16 11.65 14.27
CA GLY A 243 -5.01 11.67 15.72
C GLY A 243 -5.70 12.86 16.38
N LYS A 244 -6.10 12.68 17.65
CA LYS A 244 -6.39 13.82 18.54
C LYS A 244 -5.07 14.57 18.78
N GLU A 245 -5.13 15.90 18.82
CA GLU A 245 -3.97 16.75 19.08
C GLU A 245 -3.13 16.23 20.25
N PRO A 246 -1.79 16.42 20.24
CA PRO A 246 -1.01 16.21 21.45
C PRO A 246 -1.63 17.08 22.53
N LYS A 247 -2.11 16.46 23.61
CA LYS A 247 -2.42 17.19 24.83
C LYS A 247 -1.18 18.01 25.15
N THR A 248 -1.31 19.32 25.09
CA THR A 248 -0.28 20.23 25.59
C THR A 248 0.08 19.78 27.01
N PRO A 249 1.36 19.56 27.34
CA PRO A 249 1.77 19.30 28.70
C PRO A 249 1.75 20.66 29.40
N ASN A 250 0.58 21.07 29.88
CA ASN A 250 0.34 22.01 30.98
C ASN A 250 -1.09 22.55 30.91
N SER A 251 -2.00 21.88 31.61
CA SER A 251 -2.90 22.57 32.54
C SER A 251 -3.39 21.54 33.55
N ASP A 252 -2.85 21.65 34.76
CA ASP A 252 -3.22 20.87 35.93
C ASP A 252 -4.72 20.81 36.17
N ASP A 253 -5.14 19.67 36.71
CA ASP A 253 -6.24 19.45 37.63
C ASP A 253 -7.27 20.58 37.76
N LYS A 254 -8.43 20.38 37.13
CA LYS A 254 -9.72 20.28 37.83
C LYS A 254 -10.86 19.91 36.87
N SER A 255 -11.82 19.18 37.43
CA SER A 255 -13.13 18.76 36.88
C SER A 255 -13.14 17.59 35.88
N ALA A 256 -12.61 16.45 36.32
CA ALA A 256 -13.07 15.13 35.88
C ALA A 256 -14.35 14.73 36.65
N MET A 257 -15.42 15.52 36.53
CA MET A 257 -16.75 15.19 37.07
C MET A 257 -17.73 16.15 36.41
N ASP A 258 -18.31 15.78 35.26
CA ASP A 258 -19.58 16.30 34.71
C ASP A 258 -19.85 15.91 33.25
N ARG A 259 -18.93 15.20 32.56
CA ARG A 259 -19.19 14.68 31.20
C ARG A 259 -19.68 13.22 31.20
N ALA A 260 -20.39 12.81 32.24
CA ALA A 260 -20.87 11.44 32.37
C ALA A 260 -22.31 11.37 32.88
N VAL A 261 -23.22 12.21 32.36
CA VAL A 261 -24.66 11.95 32.47
C VAL A 261 -25.37 12.42 31.20
N VAL A 262 -26.19 11.52 30.64
CA VAL A 262 -27.13 11.65 29.51
C VAL A 262 -26.55 11.54 28.09
N SER A 263 -26.58 10.32 27.55
CA SER A 263 -27.30 10.06 26.29
C SER A 263 -27.46 8.54 26.08
N VAL A 264 -28.52 8.00 26.67
CA VAL A 264 -29.11 6.74 26.22
C VAL A 264 -30.21 7.15 25.23
N VAL A 265 -29.88 7.20 23.93
CA VAL A 265 -30.87 7.22 22.85
C VAL A 265 -30.36 6.36 21.69
N SER A 266 -31.26 5.51 21.21
CA SER A 266 -31.23 4.55 20.12
C SER A 266 -30.56 4.98 18.79
N PRO A 267 -30.26 4.02 17.87
CA PRO A 267 -29.46 4.26 16.68
C PRO A 267 -30.32 4.80 15.53
N THR A 268 -30.48 6.11 15.46
CA THR A 268 -30.95 6.78 14.24
C THR A 268 -30.15 8.06 14.03
N SER A 269 -29.12 7.94 13.19
CA SER A 269 -28.52 9.01 12.37
C SER A 269 -28.48 10.40 13.01
N THR A 270 -27.43 10.69 13.79
CA THR A 270 -26.97 12.07 13.93
C THR A 270 -26.63 12.59 12.53
N PRO A 271 -27.07 13.78 12.11
CA PRO A 271 -26.74 14.28 10.78
C PRO A 271 -25.22 14.48 10.71
N SER A 272 -24.55 13.66 9.89
CA SER A 272 -23.09 13.67 9.64
C SER A 272 -22.48 15.04 9.30
N ARG A 273 -23.30 16.06 9.05
CA ARG A 273 -22.89 17.47 8.87
C ARG A 273 -22.41 18.17 10.15
N LEU A 274 -22.74 17.65 11.33
CA LEU A 274 -22.36 18.28 12.62
C LEU A 274 -21.01 17.81 13.17
N LEU A 275 -20.43 16.76 12.61
CA LEU A 275 -19.13 16.25 13.05
C LEU A 275 -18.00 17.14 12.55
N PRO A 276 -16.94 17.37 13.35
CA PRO A 276 -15.72 18.00 12.86
C PRO A 276 -15.16 17.24 11.63
N PRO A 277 -14.52 17.93 10.67
CA PRO A 277 -14.12 17.33 9.40
C PRO A 277 -13.30 16.04 9.51
N LYS A 278 -12.39 15.97 10.49
CA LYS A 278 -11.57 14.78 10.76
C LYS A 278 -12.41 13.60 11.26
N GLU A 279 -13.38 13.85 12.13
CA GLU A 279 -14.28 12.79 12.64
C GLU A 279 -15.24 12.30 11.56
N ARG A 280 -15.77 13.22 10.75
CA ARG A 280 -16.57 12.90 9.58
C ARG A 280 -15.79 12.05 8.58
N LEU A 281 -14.51 12.36 8.34
CA LEU A 281 -13.64 11.55 7.51
C LEU A 281 -13.47 10.14 8.09
N ARG A 282 -13.24 9.99 9.40
CA ARG A 282 -13.14 8.68 10.06
C ARG A 282 -14.42 7.85 9.88
N GLU A 283 -15.59 8.46 10.08
CA GLU A 283 -16.89 7.81 9.86
C GLU A 283 -17.03 7.31 8.41
N LYS A 284 -16.77 8.16 7.42
CA LYS A 284 -16.91 7.80 6.00
C LYS A 284 -15.84 6.85 5.50
N ALA A 285 -14.62 6.94 6.03
CA ALA A 285 -13.55 5.98 5.80
C ALA A 285 -13.93 4.59 6.34
N PHE A 286 -14.53 4.52 7.54
CA PHE A 286 -14.98 3.26 8.12
C PHE A 286 -16.11 2.62 7.30
N GLU A 287 -17.13 3.41 6.90
CA GLU A 287 -18.21 2.95 6.00
C GLU A 287 -17.66 2.43 4.67
N TYR A 288 -16.70 3.15 4.08
CA TYR A 288 -16.04 2.75 2.84
C TYR A 288 -15.28 1.42 3.00
N CYS A 289 -14.49 1.26 4.05
CA CYS A 289 -13.76 0.03 4.33
C CYS A 289 -14.70 -1.16 4.59
N GLN A 290 -15.81 -0.95 5.31
CA GLN A 290 -16.83 -1.97 5.48
C GLN A 290 -17.42 -2.41 4.13
N ARG A 291 -17.74 -1.45 3.25
CA ARG A 291 -18.26 -1.75 1.91
C ARG A 291 -17.26 -2.57 1.09
N LEU A 292 -15.97 -2.26 1.13
CA LEU A 292 -14.94 -3.06 0.46
C LEU A 292 -14.86 -4.50 1.00
N ILE A 293 -14.94 -4.65 2.32
CA ILE A 293 -14.98 -5.98 2.96
C ILE A 293 -16.23 -6.75 2.53
N GLU A 294 -17.38 -6.10 2.38
CA GLU A 294 -18.59 -6.73 1.86
C GLU A 294 -18.46 -7.13 0.38
N GLN A 295 -17.89 -6.25 -0.47
CA GLN A 295 -17.63 -6.53 -1.89
C GLN A 295 -16.66 -7.69 -2.07
N SER A 296 -15.74 -7.92 -1.13
CA SER A 296 -14.85 -9.08 -1.16
C SER A 296 -15.56 -10.44 -1.03
N ASN A 297 -16.86 -10.47 -0.72
CA ASN A 297 -17.67 -11.69 -0.82
C ASN A 297 -17.98 -12.10 -2.27
N ARG A 298 -17.88 -11.16 -3.21
CA ARG A 298 -18.27 -11.38 -4.61
C ARG A 298 -17.13 -12.01 -5.37
N ARG A 299 -17.45 -13.03 -6.16
CA ARG A 299 -16.46 -13.72 -7.00
C ARG A 299 -16.13 -12.84 -8.22
N PRO A 300 -14.89 -12.40 -8.39
CA PRO A 300 -14.49 -11.58 -9.54
C PRO A 300 -14.60 -12.35 -10.86
N LEU A 301 -15.02 -11.66 -11.92
CA LEU A 301 -15.07 -12.23 -13.27
C LEU A 301 -13.68 -12.33 -13.92
N LYS A 302 -12.80 -11.36 -13.64
CA LYS A 302 -11.43 -11.32 -14.14
C LYS A 302 -10.44 -11.58 -13.01
N LYS A 303 -9.30 -12.17 -13.37
CA LYS A 303 -8.22 -12.43 -12.43
C LYS A 303 -7.67 -11.13 -11.84
N ASP A 304 -7.40 -10.13 -12.67
CA ASP A 304 -6.85 -8.84 -12.24
C ASP A 304 -7.76 -8.12 -11.24
N ASP A 305 -9.09 -8.20 -11.45
CA ASP A 305 -10.08 -7.64 -10.51
C ASP A 305 -10.04 -8.38 -9.16
N GLY A 306 -9.73 -9.68 -9.15
CA GLY A 306 -9.55 -10.45 -7.92
C GLY A 306 -8.25 -10.17 -7.19
N ASP A 307 -7.16 -9.92 -7.92
CA ASP A 307 -5.91 -9.47 -7.31
C ASP A 307 -6.06 -8.07 -6.71
N LEU A 308 -6.75 -7.15 -7.40
CA LEU A 308 -7.12 -5.83 -6.88
C LEU A 308 -8.03 -5.93 -5.64
N GLN A 309 -9.03 -6.81 -5.66
CA GLN A 309 -9.93 -7.06 -4.51
C GLN A 309 -9.15 -7.46 -3.25
N LYS A 310 -8.16 -8.34 -3.38
CA LYS A 310 -7.30 -8.76 -2.27
C LYS A 310 -6.42 -7.62 -1.75
N ALA A 311 -5.85 -6.81 -2.63
CA ALA A 311 -5.08 -5.63 -2.25
C ALA A 311 -5.95 -4.60 -1.51
N CYS A 312 -7.16 -4.33 -2.00
CA CYS A 312 -8.11 -3.44 -1.35
C CYS A 312 -8.56 -3.97 0.01
N LEU A 313 -8.67 -5.29 0.17
CA LEU A 313 -9.00 -5.92 1.45
C LEU A 313 -7.89 -5.68 2.49
N ILE A 314 -6.63 -5.87 2.13
CA ILE A 314 -5.47 -5.58 3.00
C ILE A 314 -5.51 -4.12 3.47
N GLU A 315 -5.72 -3.20 2.53
CA GLU A 315 -5.75 -1.76 2.81
C GLU A 315 -6.96 -1.38 3.68
N ALA A 316 -8.15 -1.92 3.40
CA ALA A 316 -9.37 -1.66 4.17
C ALA A 316 -9.25 -2.12 5.63
N VAL A 317 -8.68 -3.30 5.87
CA VAL A 317 -8.44 -3.80 7.24
C VAL A 317 -7.42 -2.93 7.96
N THR A 318 -6.34 -2.53 7.27
CA THR A 318 -5.30 -1.65 7.84
C THR A 318 -5.85 -0.28 8.21
N ILE A 319 -6.68 0.33 7.35
CA ILE A 319 -7.35 1.60 7.64
C ILE A 319 -8.33 1.45 8.81
N THR A 320 -9.04 0.32 8.88
CA THR A 320 -9.96 0.02 9.99
C THR A 320 -9.23 -0.03 11.34
N ASP A 321 -8.04 -0.65 11.39
CA ASP A 321 -7.16 -0.65 12.58
C ASP A 321 -6.74 0.77 12.98
N ILE A 322 -6.32 1.59 12.02
CA ILE A 322 -5.93 2.99 12.27
C ILE A 322 -7.09 3.80 12.84
N ILE A 323 -8.29 3.66 12.28
CA ILE A 323 -9.49 4.34 12.79
C ILE A 323 -9.79 3.90 14.23
N CYS A 324 -9.68 2.61 14.54
CA CYS A 324 -9.93 2.07 15.88
C CYS A 324 -8.88 2.52 16.91
N LYS A 325 -7.62 2.74 16.49
CA LYS A 325 -6.58 3.38 17.32
C LYS A 325 -6.90 4.84 17.64
N GLN A 326 -7.47 5.56 16.68
CA GLN A 326 -7.83 6.98 16.84
C GLN A 326 -9.12 7.16 17.65
N ASP A 327 -10.06 6.22 17.52
CA ASP A 327 -11.35 6.26 18.18
C ASP A 327 -11.85 4.85 18.52
N SER A 328 -11.81 4.55 19.82
CA SER A 328 -12.17 3.24 20.35
C SER A 328 -13.66 2.89 20.18
N SER A 329 -14.53 3.84 19.86
CA SER A 329 -15.96 3.58 19.64
C SER A 329 -16.21 2.62 18.46
N TYR A 330 -15.29 2.55 17.50
CA TYR A 330 -15.38 1.66 16.33
C TYR A 330 -14.95 0.22 16.61
N VAL A 331 -14.22 -0.04 17.71
CA VAL A 331 -13.54 -1.32 17.98
C VAL A 331 -14.52 -2.50 17.97
N TYR A 332 -15.67 -2.40 18.64
CA TYR A 332 -16.62 -3.51 18.72
C TYR A 332 -17.23 -3.87 17.36
N ARG A 333 -17.59 -2.85 16.56
CA ARG A 333 -18.13 -3.04 15.21
C ARG A 333 -17.06 -3.63 14.28
N ALA A 334 -15.83 -3.10 14.35
CA ALA A 334 -14.69 -3.59 13.58
C ALA A 334 -14.34 -5.04 13.94
N ALA A 335 -14.25 -5.38 15.22
CA ALA A 335 -13.91 -6.71 15.69
C ALA A 335 -14.93 -7.76 15.23
N SER A 336 -16.22 -7.44 15.29
CA SER A 336 -17.28 -8.32 14.77
C SER A 336 -17.12 -8.57 13.26
N LEU A 337 -16.95 -7.49 12.49
CA LEU A 337 -16.75 -7.55 11.04
C LEU A 337 -15.51 -8.37 10.66
N LEU A 338 -14.38 -8.14 11.32
CA LEU A 338 -13.10 -8.79 11.02
C LEU A 338 -13.06 -10.25 11.48
N LYS A 339 -13.82 -10.62 12.53
CA LYS A 339 -13.97 -12.02 12.94
C LYS A 339 -14.73 -12.83 11.88
N ILE A 340 -15.81 -12.27 11.33
CA ILE A 340 -16.56 -12.89 10.22
C ILE A 340 -15.67 -13.00 8.98
N LEU A 341 -14.94 -11.94 8.66
CA LEU A 341 -13.99 -11.94 7.55
C LEU A 341 -12.92 -13.03 7.71
N HIS A 342 -12.27 -13.12 8.88
CA HIS A 342 -11.26 -14.12 9.18
C HIS A 342 -11.79 -15.54 8.96
N GLY A 343 -12.95 -15.88 9.54
CA GLY A 343 -13.55 -17.21 9.39
C GLY A 343 -13.86 -17.59 7.95
N ARG A 344 -14.11 -16.60 7.08
CA ARG A 344 -14.36 -16.80 5.65
C ARG A 344 -13.07 -17.06 4.86
N ILE A 345 -11.98 -16.36 5.19
CA ILE A 345 -10.75 -16.37 4.35
C ILE A 345 -9.61 -17.22 4.91
N CYS A 346 -9.62 -17.63 6.17
CA CYS A 346 -8.50 -18.35 6.80
C CYS A 346 -8.21 -19.72 6.14
N GLY A 347 -9.21 -20.36 5.54
CA GLY A 347 -9.03 -21.63 4.82
C GLY A 347 -8.41 -21.49 3.42
N ASP A 348 -8.31 -20.29 2.88
CA ASP A 348 -7.84 -20.03 1.52
C ASP A 348 -6.45 -19.38 1.55
N ALA A 349 -5.44 -20.17 1.18
CA ALA A 349 -4.04 -19.75 1.12
C ALA A 349 -3.81 -18.51 0.24
N THR A 350 -4.70 -18.24 -0.73
CA THR A 350 -4.58 -17.07 -1.61
C THR A 350 -4.90 -15.74 -0.90
N TYR A 351 -5.46 -15.78 0.32
CA TYR A 351 -5.71 -14.63 1.18
C TYR A 351 -4.69 -14.48 2.32
N ALA A 352 -3.60 -15.27 2.34
CA ALA A 352 -2.63 -15.26 3.43
C ALA A 352 -2.10 -13.87 3.79
N ARG A 353 -1.85 -13.00 2.80
CA ARG A 353 -1.41 -11.61 3.03
C ARG A 353 -2.47 -10.76 3.74
N ALA A 354 -3.76 -11.01 3.52
CA ALA A 354 -4.85 -10.32 4.20
C ALA A 354 -5.05 -10.79 5.65
N LEU A 355 -4.51 -11.96 6.04
CA LEU A 355 -4.54 -12.42 7.42
C LEU A 355 -3.61 -11.62 8.33
N LEU A 356 -2.50 -11.08 7.80
CA LEU A 356 -1.56 -10.24 8.56
C LEU A 356 -2.20 -8.98 9.16
N PRO A 357 -2.87 -8.10 8.40
CA PRO A 357 -3.52 -6.92 8.97
C PRO A 357 -4.70 -7.29 9.88
N ILE A 358 -5.37 -8.44 9.67
CA ILE A 358 -6.39 -8.93 10.61
C ILE A 358 -5.75 -9.32 11.94
N ALA A 359 -4.64 -10.06 11.92
CA ALA A 359 -3.89 -10.42 13.11
C ALA A 359 -3.35 -9.18 13.84
N GLN A 360 -2.88 -8.17 13.08
CA GLN A 360 -2.48 -6.87 13.63
C GLN A 360 -3.64 -6.18 14.37
N PHE A 361 -4.83 -6.15 13.76
CA PHE A 361 -6.01 -5.56 14.39
C PHE A 361 -6.31 -6.23 15.73
N PHE A 362 -6.36 -7.57 15.77
CA PHE A 362 -6.61 -8.29 17.02
C PHE A 362 -5.47 -8.13 18.02
N LEU A 363 -4.24 -7.92 17.57
CA LEU A 363 -3.12 -7.67 18.48
C LEU A 363 -3.30 -6.33 19.21
N ASN A 364 -3.78 -5.32 18.50
CA ASN A 364 -4.00 -3.98 19.05
C ASN A 364 -5.28 -3.89 19.91
N HIS A 365 -6.31 -4.67 19.57
CA HIS A 365 -7.67 -4.43 20.07
C HIS A 365 -8.36 -5.62 20.76
N SER A 366 -7.78 -6.82 20.78
CA SER A 366 -8.40 -8.03 21.38
C SER A 366 -8.82 -7.83 22.83
N ARG A 367 -7.97 -7.19 23.65
CA ARG A 367 -8.28 -6.87 25.05
C ARG A 367 -9.50 -5.95 25.16
N THR A 368 -9.56 -4.90 24.35
CA THR A 368 -10.67 -3.94 24.33
C THR A 368 -11.96 -4.56 23.80
N ALA A 369 -11.85 -5.45 22.80
CA ALA A 369 -12.99 -6.14 22.20
C ALA A 369 -13.46 -7.37 23.00
N ALA A 370 -12.73 -7.77 24.04
CA ALA A 370 -12.94 -9.03 24.77
C ALA A 370 -13.02 -10.25 23.85
N VAL A 371 -12.17 -10.30 22.81
CA VAL A 371 -12.11 -11.40 21.83
C VAL A 371 -10.85 -12.23 22.09
N ASP A 372 -11.04 -13.53 22.31
CA ASP A 372 -9.94 -14.49 22.26
C ASP A 372 -9.41 -14.62 20.82
N SER A 373 -8.13 -14.31 20.65
CA SER A 373 -7.44 -14.25 19.36
C SER A 373 -6.36 -15.33 19.22
N ASP A 374 -6.20 -16.22 20.19
CA ASP A 374 -5.18 -17.27 20.17
C ASP A 374 -5.35 -18.21 18.98
N ALA A 375 -6.59 -18.52 18.59
CA ALA A 375 -6.89 -19.32 17.42
C ALA A 375 -6.39 -18.67 16.11
N ILE A 376 -6.45 -17.34 16.02
CA ILE A 376 -5.97 -16.57 14.85
C ILE A 376 -4.45 -16.66 14.77
N TYR A 377 -3.75 -16.43 15.88
CA TYR A 377 -2.29 -16.52 15.92
C TYR A 377 -1.79 -17.94 15.71
N LYS A 378 -2.45 -18.94 16.31
CA LYS A 378 -2.12 -20.35 16.08
C LYS A 378 -2.16 -20.68 14.59
N HIS A 379 -3.27 -20.38 13.91
CA HIS A 379 -3.40 -20.60 12.47
C HIS A 379 -2.33 -19.84 11.68
N LEU A 380 -2.13 -18.55 11.99
CA LEU A 380 -1.16 -17.69 11.32
C LEU A 380 0.27 -18.23 11.44
N PHE A 381 0.71 -18.64 12.63
CA PHE A 381 2.08 -19.07 12.88
C PHE A 381 2.35 -20.55 12.56
N THR A 382 1.32 -21.40 12.47
CA THR A 382 1.49 -22.83 12.12
C THR A 382 1.23 -23.12 10.65
N ASP A 383 0.12 -22.64 10.09
CA ASP A 383 -0.34 -23.14 8.79
C ASP A 383 0.28 -22.35 7.64
N ILE A 384 0.37 -21.02 7.80
CA ILE A 384 0.85 -20.13 6.73
C ILE A 384 2.33 -20.38 6.40
N PRO A 385 3.30 -20.37 7.34
CA PRO A 385 4.69 -20.62 6.99
C PRO A 385 4.93 -22.06 6.52
N ALA A 386 4.13 -23.03 7.01
CA ALA A 386 4.26 -24.43 6.61
C ALA A 386 3.86 -24.67 5.15
N GLN A 387 2.89 -23.91 4.64
CA GLN A 387 2.35 -24.08 3.28
C GLN A 387 2.95 -23.09 2.28
N LEU A 388 3.24 -21.85 2.72
CA LEU A 388 3.56 -20.72 1.84
C LEU A 388 4.98 -20.17 2.04
N PHE A 389 5.90 -20.96 2.60
CA PHE A 389 7.31 -20.59 2.73
C PHE A 389 7.97 -20.17 1.40
N HIS A 390 7.47 -20.69 0.28
CA HIS A 390 8.00 -20.43 -1.06
C HIS A 390 7.59 -19.07 -1.65
N ASN A 391 6.63 -18.37 -1.05
CA ASN A 391 6.19 -17.05 -1.51
C ASN A 391 7.07 -15.96 -0.88
N SER A 392 8.03 -15.44 -1.64
CA SER A 392 9.03 -14.47 -1.14
C SER A 392 8.42 -13.16 -0.64
N SER A 393 7.38 -12.64 -1.29
CA SER A 393 6.72 -11.41 -0.86
C SER A 393 5.99 -11.59 0.47
N LEU A 394 5.26 -12.70 0.62
CA LEU A 394 4.61 -13.03 1.88
C LEU A 394 5.64 -13.28 3.00
N ALA A 395 6.73 -14.00 2.70
CA ALA A 395 7.77 -14.28 3.67
C ALA A 395 8.37 -12.98 4.25
N PHE A 396 8.67 -12.01 3.38
CA PHE A 396 9.15 -10.69 3.80
C PHE A 396 8.14 -9.95 4.67
N GLU A 397 6.89 -9.83 4.21
CA GLU A 397 5.83 -9.15 4.98
C GLU A 397 5.54 -9.81 6.33
N PHE A 398 5.61 -11.15 6.38
CA PHE A 398 5.38 -11.91 7.60
C PHE A 398 6.51 -11.67 8.62
N VAL A 399 7.77 -11.70 8.19
CA VAL A 399 8.92 -11.44 9.05
C VAL A 399 8.89 -10.00 9.56
N GLN A 400 8.57 -9.04 8.68
CA GLN A 400 8.39 -7.65 9.07
C GLN A 400 7.29 -7.50 10.12
N PHE A 401 6.13 -8.13 9.91
CA PHE A 401 5.04 -8.15 10.90
C PHE A 401 5.49 -8.72 12.26
N CYS A 402 6.30 -9.78 12.26
CA CYS A 402 6.83 -10.35 13.49
C CYS A 402 7.83 -9.42 14.18
N LYS A 403 8.72 -8.78 13.41
CA LYS A 403 9.72 -7.83 13.90
C LYS A 403 9.07 -6.60 14.52
N ASP A 404 8.12 -5.98 13.82
CA ASP A 404 7.39 -4.78 14.26
C ASP A 404 6.58 -5.00 15.55
N ASN A 405 6.16 -6.24 15.81
CA ASN A 405 5.31 -6.61 16.95
C ASN A 405 5.98 -7.53 17.98
N SER A 406 7.30 -7.70 17.87
CA SER A 406 8.08 -8.68 18.64
C SER A 406 7.92 -8.58 20.16
N GLN A 407 7.86 -7.35 20.70
CA GLN A 407 7.63 -7.10 22.13
C GLN A 407 6.23 -7.56 22.56
N LEU A 408 5.20 -7.17 21.81
CA LEU A 408 3.81 -7.53 22.11
C LEU A 408 3.60 -9.04 22.04
N PHE A 409 4.20 -9.71 21.06
CA PHE A 409 4.10 -11.17 20.97
C PHE A 409 4.78 -11.89 22.12
N THR A 410 5.93 -11.38 22.56
CA THR A 410 6.66 -11.95 23.70
C THR A 410 5.82 -11.89 24.98
N GLU A 411 5.06 -10.82 25.17
CA GLU A 411 4.21 -10.64 26.35
C GLU A 411 2.86 -11.36 26.22
N ALA A 412 2.28 -11.40 25.02
CA ALA A 412 0.90 -11.82 24.80
C ALA A 412 0.75 -13.29 24.42
N SER A 413 1.76 -13.94 23.82
CA SER A 413 1.57 -15.26 23.24
C SER A 413 2.81 -16.16 23.27
N SER A 414 2.73 -17.23 24.06
CA SER A 414 3.73 -18.31 24.04
C SER A 414 3.80 -19.03 22.69
N ILE A 415 2.75 -18.94 21.87
CA ILE A 415 2.69 -19.50 20.51
C ILE A 415 3.80 -18.93 19.64
N PHE A 416 4.07 -17.62 19.76
CA PHE A 416 5.06 -16.95 18.93
C PHE A 416 6.46 -17.54 19.10
N ARG A 417 6.94 -17.68 20.34
CA ARG A 417 8.25 -18.30 20.61
C ARG A 417 8.26 -19.77 20.20
N GLN A 418 7.21 -20.52 20.51
CA GLN A 418 7.13 -21.93 20.14
C GLN A 418 7.11 -22.14 18.62
N SER A 419 6.68 -21.16 17.83
CA SER A 419 6.57 -21.29 16.37
C SER A 419 7.85 -21.00 15.59
N PHE A 420 8.98 -20.74 16.27
CA PHE A 420 10.24 -20.42 15.60
C PHE A 420 10.65 -21.45 14.52
N PRO A 421 10.48 -22.79 14.65
CA PRO A 421 10.92 -23.71 13.61
C PRO A 421 10.20 -23.47 12.27
N ASN A 422 8.94 -23.02 12.34
CA ASN A 422 8.15 -22.71 11.17
C ASN A 422 8.56 -21.36 10.54
N LEU A 423 8.93 -20.37 11.36
CA LEU A 423 9.43 -19.09 10.87
C LEU A 423 10.76 -19.25 10.13
N PHE A 424 11.64 -20.12 10.61
CA PHE A 424 12.91 -20.44 9.95
C PHE A 424 12.75 -21.07 8.56
N LYS A 425 11.58 -21.61 8.20
CA LYS A 425 11.30 -22.05 6.83
C LYS A 425 11.34 -20.89 5.85
N PHE A 426 10.91 -19.69 6.25
CA PHE A 426 11.03 -18.49 5.42
C PHE A 426 12.49 -18.14 5.17
N LEU A 427 13.32 -18.14 6.22
CA LEU A 427 14.76 -17.88 6.12
C LEU A 427 15.47 -18.93 5.26
N ALA A 428 15.18 -20.21 5.48
CA ALA A 428 15.80 -21.31 4.74
C ALA A 428 15.50 -21.25 3.23
N TRP A 429 14.30 -20.82 2.84
CA TRP A 429 13.90 -20.75 1.44
C TRP A 429 14.24 -19.42 0.76
N ASN A 430 14.14 -18.28 1.47
CA ASN A 430 14.26 -16.94 0.91
C ASN A 430 15.45 -16.18 1.52
N SER A 431 16.58 -16.86 1.76
CA SER A 431 17.68 -16.34 2.58
C SER A 431 18.26 -15.00 2.14
N PRO A 432 18.67 -14.76 0.87
CA PRO A 432 19.37 -13.52 0.50
C PRO A 432 18.62 -12.22 0.86
N PRO A 433 17.31 -12.08 0.61
CA PRO A 433 16.56 -10.88 1.00
C PRO A 433 16.14 -10.83 2.48
N LEU A 434 16.21 -11.92 3.25
CA LEU A 434 15.66 -12.00 4.61
C LEU A 434 16.72 -11.98 5.72
N ILE A 435 18.00 -12.14 5.40
CA ILE A 435 19.06 -12.21 6.43
C ILE A 435 19.08 -10.96 7.32
N SER A 436 19.01 -9.75 6.76
CA SER A 436 19.03 -8.51 7.56
C SER A 436 17.88 -8.46 8.55
N GLU A 437 16.67 -8.77 8.08
CA GLU A 437 15.48 -8.77 8.92
C GLU A 437 15.53 -9.87 9.99
N PHE A 438 16.04 -11.06 9.66
CA PHE A 438 16.16 -12.15 10.61
C PHE A 438 17.22 -11.91 11.68
N VAL A 439 18.32 -11.21 11.37
CA VAL A 439 19.33 -10.85 12.38
C VAL A 439 18.73 -9.94 13.46
N ASP A 440 17.93 -8.95 13.06
CA ASP A 440 17.24 -8.07 13.99
C ASP A 440 16.13 -8.79 14.77
N PHE A 441 15.52 -9.80 14.14
CA PHE A 441 14.37 -10.53 14.67
C PHE A 441 14.76 -11.67 15.63
N LEU A 442 15.91 -12.31 15.41
CA LEU A 442 16.38 -13.48 16.16
C LEU A 442 16.41 -13.28 17.69
N PRO A 443 16.85 -12.13 18.24
CA PRO A 443 16.87 -11.90 19.69
C PRO A 443 15.52 -12.09 20.38
N PHE A 444 14.40 -11.88 19.67
CA PHE A 444 13.05 -12.02 20.23
C PHE A 444 12.55 -13.47 20.30
N LEU A 445 13.18 -14.36 19.54
CA LEU A 445 12.89 -15.80 19.56
C LEU A 445 13.75 -16.56 20.58
N LEU A 446 14.86 -15.97 21.00
CA LEU A 446 15.83 -16.58 21.91
C LEU A 446 15.40 -16.40 23.37
N ASP A 447 15.30 -17.51 24.08
CA ASP A 447 15.35 -17.58 25.53
C ASP A 447 16.16 -18.81 25.98
N ALA A 448 16.26 -19.03 27.29
CA ALA A 448 17.01 -20.16 27.82
C ALA A 448 16.50 -21.52 27.33
N GLY A 449 15.21 -21.64 27.00
CA GLY A 449 14.59 -22.88 26.53
C GLY A 449 14.74 -23.09 25.01
N THR A 450 14.79 -22.01 24.22
CA THR A 450 14.86 -22.11 22.75
C THR A 450 16.26 -21.98 22.15
N ALA A 451 17.23 -21.43 22.90
CA ALA A 451 18.55 -21.07 22.35
C ALA A 451 19.31 -22.25 21.70
N ILE A 452 19.32 -23.43 22.33
CA ILE A 452 20.03 -24.61 21.80
C ILE A 452 19.35 -25.12 20.52
N GLU A 453 18.02 -25.19 20.53
CA GLU A 453 17.25 -25.67 19.38
C GLU A 453 17.36 -24.70 18.19
N ILE A 454 17.36 -23.39 18.45
CA ILE A 454 17.59 -22.34 17.45
C ILE A 454 19.01 -22.41 16.88
N PHE A 455 20.03 -22.63 17.73
CA PHE A 455 21.41 -22.80 17.26
C PHE A 455 21.54 -24.00 16.31
N HIS A 456 20.96 -25.15 16.67
CA HIS A 456 20.92 -26.31 15.78
C HIS A 456 20.17 -26.01 14.48
N LEU A 457 19.05 -25.29 14.54
CA LEU A 457 18.29 -24.95 13.35
C LEU A 457 19.05 -24.02 12.40
N LEU A 458 19.86 -23.09 12.93
CA LEU A 458 20.75 -22.25 12.14
C LEU A 458 21.82 -23.07 11.40
N LEU A 459 22.41 -24.07 12.08
CA LEU A 459 23.36 -24.99 11.47
C LEU A 459 22.70 -25.88 10.42
N ASP A 460 21.46 -26.32 10.68
CA ASP A 460 20.67 -27.20 9.84
C ASP A 460 19.92 -26.46 8.72
N LEU A 461 20.10 -25.14 8.55
CA LEU A 461 19.41 -24.36 7.52
C LEU A 461 19.51 -25.00 6.11
N PRO A 462 20.69 -25.44 5.63
CA PRO A 462 20.78 -26.12 4.33
C PRO A 462 19.97 -27.43 4.26
N CYS A 463 19.95 -28.19 5.36
CA CYS A 463 19.16 -29.42 5.48
C CYS A 463 17.65 -29.12 5.49
N LEU A 464 17.24 -28.04 6.16
CA LEU A 464 15.87 -27.55 6.16
C LEU A 464 15.44 -27.14 4.74
N THR A 465 16.27 -26.38 4.02
CA THR A 465 16.00 -26.02 2.62
C THR A 465 15.82 -27.25 1.74
N ALA A 466 16.68 -28.25 1.87
CA ALA A 466 16.56 -29.51 1.14
C ALA A 466 15.26 -30.27 1.50
N ALA A 467 14.91 -30.34 2.78
CA ALA A 467 13.66 -30.96 3.23
C ALA A 467 12.41 -30.24 2.70
N LEU A 468 12.44 -28.91 2.63
CA LEU A 468 11.36 -28.09 2.07
C LEU A 468 11.18 -28.32 0.55
N ASP A 469 12.28 -28.44 -0.21
CA ASP A 469 12.23 -28.75 -1.64
C ASP A 469 11.61 -30.12 -1.89
N ILE A 470 12.01 -31.13 -1.09
CA ILE A 470 11.44 -32.47 -1.13
C ILE A 470 9.95 -32.46 -0.76
N GLN A 471 9.55 -31.70 0.27
CA GLN A 471 8.15 -31.53 0.66
C GLN A 471 7.32 -30.94 -0.49
N LEU A 472 7.82 -29.88 -1.14
CA LEU A 472 7.14 -29.21 -2.25
C LEU A 472 6.95 -30.14 -3.46
N ARG A 473 8.03 -30.86 -3.85
CA ARG A 473 7.97 -31.85 -4.94
C ARG A 473 7.03 -33.00 -4.62
N SER A 474 7.06 -33.52 -3.39
CA SER A 474 6.14 -34.58 -2.97
C SER A 474 4.67 -34.13 -2.96
N ALA A 475 4.40 -32.86 -2.65
CA ALA A 475 3.05 -32.29 -2.71
C ALA A 475 2.55 -32.09 -4.15
N ALA A 476 3.45 -31.97 -5.13
CA ALA A 476 3.11 -31.87 -6.55
C ALA A 476 2.81 -33.23 -7.22
N LEU A 477 3.24 -34.35 -6.63
CA LEU A 477 3.02 -35.68 -7.22
C LEU A 477 1.55 -36.13 -7.15
N PRO A 478 1.02 -36.83 -8.19
CA PRO A 478 -0.31 -37.43 -8.18
C PRO A 478 -0.51 -38.42 -7.03
N THR A 479 -1.74 -38.52 -6.51
CA THR A 479 -2.08 -39.38 -5.36
C THR A 479 -1.75 -40.87 -5.58
N SER A 480 -1.82 -41.34 -6.83
CA SER A 480 -1.48 -42.72 -7.23
C SER A 480 0.01 -43.06 -6.97
N GLU A 481 0.91 -42.12 -7.25
CA GLU A 481 2.36 -42.29 -7.06
C GLU A 481 2.80 -42.11 -5.59
N ARG A 482 1.90 -41.65 -4.70
CA ARG A 482 2.18 -41.50 -3.27
C ARG A 482 2.06 -42.81 -2.48
N ALA A 483 1.32 -43.80 -3.01
CA ALA A 483 1.00 -45.05 -2.30
C ALA A 483 1.99 -46.21 -2.54
N ALA A 484 2.90 -46.08 -3.51
CA ALA A 484 3.66 -47.20 -4.07
C ALA A 484 5.04 -47.45 -3.41
N SER A 485 5.21 -47.23 -2.11
CA SER A 485 6.51 -47.46 -1.45
C SER A 485 6.52 -48.76 -0.64
N ASN A 486 7.36 -49.73 -1.06
CA ASN A 486 7.61 -50.96 -0.32
C ASN A 486 8.60 -50.69 0.84
N PRO A 487 8.20 -50.85 2.12
CA PRO A 487 9.02 -50.47 3.27
C PRO A 487 10.24 -51.38 3.52
N ALA A 488 10.37 -52.48 2.79
CA ALA A 488 11.50 -53.41 2.90
C ALA A 488 12.71 -53.03 2.03
N VAL A 489 12.55 -52.07 1.10
CA VAL A 489 13.59 -51.71 0.13
C VAL A 489 14.22 -50.36 0.50
N LYS A 490 15.55 -50.30 0.49
CA LYS A 490 16.28 -49.05 0.74
C LYS A 490 15.89 -48.01 -0.32
N PRO A 491 15.54 -46.77 0.05
CA PRO A 491 15.13 -45.75 -0.91
C PRO A 491 16.29 -45.38 -1.83
N ALA A 492 15.99 -45.28 -3.13
CA ALA A 492 16.94 -44.88 -4.17
C ALA A 492 16.98 -43.35 -4.37
N SER A 493 15.94 -42.63 -3.94
CA SER A 493 15.83 -41.18 -4.05
C SER A 493 15.43 -40.51 -2.73
N CYS A 494 15.71 -39.20 -2.60
CA CYS A 494 15.29 -38.42 -1.44
C CYS A 494 13.76 -38.36 -1.28
N LEU A 495 13.00 -38.41 -2.37
CA LEU A 495 11.53 -38.46 -2.36
C LEU A 495 10.99 -39.78 -1.82
N GLU A 496 11.65 -40.90 -2.13
CA GLU A 496 11.33 -42.19 -1.53
C GLU A 496 11.71 -42.21 -0.05
N ALA A 497 12.88 -41.67 0.31
CA ALA A 497 13.31 -41.56 1.69
C ALA A 497 12.32 -40.72 2.54
N PHE A 498 11.78 -39.64 1.97
CA PHE A 498 10.75 -38.81 2.62
C PHE A 498 9.50 -39.59 3.04
N ARG A 499 9.13 -40.62 2.27
CA ARG A 499 7.95 -41.45 2.52
C ARG A 499 8.29 -42.72 3.32
N HIS A 500 9.57 -43.07 3.38
CA HIS A 500 10.04 -44.30 3.98
C HIS A 500 9.99 -44.23 5.53
N PRO A 501 9.42 -45.24 6.22
CA PRO A 501 9.23 -45.22 7.67
C PRO A 501 10.50 -44.93 8.48
N LEU A 502 11.65 -45.49 8.07
CA LEU A 502 12.94 -45.29 8.76
C LEU A 502 13.44 -43.84 8.78
N TYR A 503 13.16 -43.03 7.75
CA TYR A 503 13.66 -41.65 7.65
C TYR A 503 12.59 -40.60 7.97
N LYS A 504 11.33 -41.02 8.10
CA LYS A 504 10.18 -40.15 8.33
C LYS A 504 10.35 -39.25 9.55
N SER A 505 10.89 -39.78 10.65
CA SER A 505 11.11 -39.02 11.89
C SER A 505 12.06 -37.83 11.69
N MET A 506 13.14 -38.00 10.92
CA MET A 506 14.09 -36.93 10.60
C MET A 506 13.42 -35.80 9.82
N PHE A 507 12.65 -36.14 8.78
CA PHE A 507 11.91 -35.14 8.01
C PHE A 507 10.82 -34.47 8.84
N GLN A 508 10.11 -35.21 9.69
CA GLN A 508 9.12 -34.64 10.61
C GLN A 508 9.76 -33.67 11.60
N TYR A 509 10.94 -34.00 12.11
CA TYR A 509 11.70 -33.11 12.98
C TYR A 509 12.10 -31.83 12.23
N LEU A 510 12.75 -31.92 11.07
CA LEU A 510 13.16 -30.75 10.29
C LEU A 510 11.96 -29.86 9.90
N LEU A 511 10.85 -30.47 9.49
CA LEU A 511 9.65 -29.77 9.02
C LEU A 511 8.64 -29.42 10.12
N ARG A 512 9.00 -29.61 11.40
CA ARG A 512 8.13 -29.31 12.54
C ARG A 512 7.63 -27.87 12.52
N THR A 513 6.42 -27.66 13.04
CA THR A 513 5.78 -26.33 13.10
C THR A 513 5.97 -25.66 14.45
N LYS A 514 6.43 -26.40 15.46
CA LYS A 514 6.62 -25.93 16.82
C LYS A 514 7.92 -26.47 17.40
N SER A 515 8.45 -25.77 18.40
CA SER A 515 9.58 -26.19 19.22
C SER A 515 9.33 -27.57 19.81
N ALA A 516 10.40 -28.32 20.01
CA ALA A 516 10.29 -29.61 20.68
C ALA A 516 9.88 -29.40 22.15
N PRO A 517 9.01 -30.25 22.73
CA PRO A 517 8.75 -30.20 24.17
C PRO A 517 10.03 -30.57 24.92
N GLU A 518 10.31 -29.90 26.05
CA GLU A 518 11.53 -30.10 26.88
C GLU A 518 11.75 -31.57 27.29
N ASP A 519 10.68 -32.39 27.31
CA ASP A 519 10.70 -33.82 27.65
C ASP A 519 10.94 -34.78 26.46
N THR A 520 11.34 -34.28 25.28
CA THR A 520 11.76 -35.22 24.23
C THR A 520 13.11 -35.82 24.60
N PRO A 521 13.20 -37.15 24.79
CA PRO A 521 14.44 -37.77 25.24
C PRO A 521 15.57 -37.43 24.26
N GLU A 522 16.73 -37.15 24.86
CA GLU A 522 17.98 -36.83 24.21
C GLU A 522 18.25 -37.73 22.99
N ARG A 523 18.83 -37.10 21.96
CA ARG A 523 19.21 -37.65 20.66
C ARG A 523 19.86 -39.03 20.71
#